data_AF-A0A7I8CAQ4-F1
#
_entry.id   AF-A0A7I8CAQ4-F1
#
_cell.length_a   1.000
_cell.length_b   1.000
_cell.length_c   1.000
_cell.angle_alpha   90.00
_cell.angle_beta   90.00
_cell.angle_gamma   90.00
#
_symmetry.space_group_name_H-M   'P 1'
#
loop_
_entity.id
_entity.type
_entity.pdbx_description
1 polymer ?
#
loop_
_entity_poly.entity_id
_entity_poly.type
_entity_poly.pdbx_seq_one_letter_code
_entity_poly.pdbx_strand_id
1 'polypeptide(L)'
;MVAGVVGAVVLAEPLARAFHGKDKPVAPLRRRAAQWVFGAIACVLVVTAIRVMHPIVRTDSPVSPITALEHVPKELLTEPVFNSYEFGGYLIFKRVKPFIDGRADLYGDDFVSAYLAASAPDRTAFERLVTKYQIRWTILHAGSAVADMIDALPDWRRIYADDQAVVYVRTVASRTVAD
;
A
#
# COMPACT_ATOMS: atom_id res chain seq x y z
N MET A 1 22.29 -0.88 -0.69
CA MET A 1 22.72 0.40 -1.31
C MET A 1 23.78 1.14 -0.50
N VAL A 2 23.62 1.36 0.82
CA VAL A 2 24.62 2.07 1.65
C VAL A 2 26.01 1.42 1.61
N ALA A 3 26.09 0.09 1.68
CA ALA A 3 27.35 -0.66 1.57
C ALA A 3 28.08 -0.43 0.23
N GLY A 4 27.35 -0.22 -0.87
CA GLY A 4 27.95 0.05 -2.18
C GLY A 4 28.57 1.45 -2.26
N VAL A 5 27.92 2.45 -1.66
CA VAL A 5 28.43 3.82 -1.60
C VAL A 5 29.66 3.90 -0.70
N VAL A 6 29.61 3.28 0.48
CA VAL A 6 30.75 3.25 1.42
C VAL A 6 31.91 2.45 0.84
N GLY A 7 31.64 1.31 0.19
CA GLY A 7 32.66 0.50 -0.47
C GLY A 7 33.41 1.27 -1.57
N ALA A 8 32.70 2.06 -2.38
CA ALA A 8 33.33 2.88 -3.43
C ALA A 8 34.25 3.96 -2.85
N VAL A 9 33.87 4.60 -1.74
CA VAL A 9 34.68 5.64 -1.09
C VAL A 9 35.93 5.06 -0.43
N VAL A 10 35.80 3.91 0.25
CA VAL A 10 36.91 3.25 0.95
C VAL A 10 37.92 2.65 -0.04
N LEU A 11 37.45 2.12 -1.17
CA LEU A 11 38.32 1.50 -2.17
C LEU A 11 38.96 2.49 -3.14
N ALA A 12 38.52 3.76 -3.17
CA ALA A 12 39.02 4.76 -4.11
C ALA A 12 40.53 5.01 -4.00
N GLU A 13 41.06 5.15 -2.79
CA GLU A 13 42.49 5.40 -2.56
C GLU A 13 43.36 4.15 -2.79
N PRO A 14 42.98 2.94 -2.31
CA PRO A 14 43.65 1.70 -2.66
C PRO A 14 43.69 1.42 -4.17
N LEU A 15 42.58 1.59 -4.89
CA LEU A 15 42.54 1.42 -6.36
C LEU A 15 43.47 2.43 -7.04
N ALA A 16 43.40 3.70 -6.66
CA ALA A 16 44.22 4.75 -7.25
C ALA A 16 45.73 4.44 -7.12
N ARG A 17 46.15 3.89 -5.97
CA ARG A 17 47.53 3.45 -5.74
C ARG A 17 47.89 2.21 -6.54
N ALA A 18 46.98 1.24 -6.68
CA ALA A 18 47.20 0.02 -7.45
C ALA A 18 47.42 0.31 -8.95
N PHE A 19 46.73 1.32 -9.50
CA PHE A 19 46.81 1.65 -10.93
C PHE A 19 47.96 2.61 -11.32
N HIS A 20 48.48 3.44 -10.40
CA HIS A 20 49.40 4.52 -10.80
C HIS A 20 50.86 4.44 -10.28
N GLY A 21 51.22 3.46 -9.44
CA GLY A 21 52.60 3.34 -8.93
C GLY A 21 53.01 4.53 -8.03
N LYS A 22 54.06 4.35 -7.23
CA LYS A 22 54.42 5.28 -6.14
C LYS A 22 54.77 6.70 -6.66
N ASP A 23 54.13 7.67 -5.99
CA ASP A 23 54.54 9.04 -5.73
C ASP A 23 54.78 9.99 -6.91
N LYS A 24 53.71 10.73 -7.27
CA LYS A 24 53.83 12.12 -7.75
C LYS A 24 53.36 13.07 -6.63
N PRO A 25 54.06 14.20 -6.39
CA PRO A 25 53.67 15.14 -5.35
C PRO A 25 52.26 15.65 -5.64
N VAL A 26 51.37 15.47 -4.67
CA VAL A 26 49.96 15.82 -4.72
C VAL A 26 49.82 17.35 -4.65
N ALA A 27 50.08 18.07 -5.75
CA ALA A 27 49.68 19.48 -5.91
C ALA A 27 48.15 19.58 -5.73
N PRO A 28 47.60 20.68 -5.19
CA PRO A 28 46.56 20.69 -4.16
C PRO A 28 45.27 19.94 -4.55
N LEU A 29 45.29 18.60 -4.49
CA LEU A 29 44.10 17.77 -4.67
C LEU A 29 43.02 18.15 -3.64
N ARG A 30 43.44 18.69 -2.48
CA ARG A 30 42.54 19.21 -1.44
C ARG A 30 41.58 20.28 -1.95
N ARG A 31 42.00 21.16 -2.87
CA ARG A 31 41.15 22.27 -3.37
C ARG A 31 40.13 21.80 -4.41
N ARG A 32 40.55 20.91 -5.33
CA ARG A 32 39.63 20.27 -6.29
C ARG A 32 38.68 19.28 -5.61
N ALA A 33 39.16 18.48 -4.64
CA ALA A 33 38.32 17.60 -3.84
C ALA A 33 37.30 18.39 -3.00
N ALA A 34 37.70 19.51 -2.40
CA ALA A 34 36.78 20.39 -1.68
C ALA A 34 35.69 20.98 -2.61
N GLN A 35 36.02 21.32 -3.87
CA GLN A 35 35.04 21.79 -4.85
C GLN A 35 34.01 20.71 -5.21
N TRP A 36 34.45 19.46 -5.41
CA TRP A 36 33.53 18.34 -5.66
C TRP A 36 32.65 18.01 -4.46
N VAL A 37 33.21 18.04 -3.24
CA VAL A 37 32.45 17.85 -2.00
C VAL A 37 31.41 18.96 -1.83
N PHE A 38 31.79 20.22 -2.07
CA PHE A 38 30.86 21.35 -2.01
C PHE A 38 29.75 21.24 -3.06
N GLY A 39 30.11 20.84 -4.29
CA GLY A 39 29.13 20.58 -5.36
C GLY A 39 28.17 19.44 -5.01
N ALA A 40 28.65 18.35 -4.41
CA ALA A 40 27.82 17.24 -3.96
C ALA A 40 26.87 17.67 -2.83
N ILE A 41 27.36 18.42 -1.84
CA ILE A 41 26.53 18.97 -0.75
C ILE A 41 25.46 19.91 -1.32
N ALA A 42 25.83 20.82 -2.23
CA ALA A 42 24.89 21.71 -2.89
C ALA A 42 23.83 20.92 -3.69
N CYS A 43 24.23 19.88 -4.41
CA CYS A 43 23.30 19.00 -5.14
C CYS A 43 22.31 18.31 -4.19
N VAL A 44 22.80 17.74 -3.08
CA VAL A 44 21.94 17.13 -2.05
C VAL A 44 20.97 18.16 -1.48
N LEU A 45 21.44 19.35 -1.10
CA LEU A 45 20.61 20.42 -0.57
C LEU A 45 19.52 20.85 -1.57
N VAL A 46 19.87 20.98 -2.86
CA VAL A 46 18.92 21.32 -3.92
C VAL A 46 17.88 20.21 -4.10
N VAL A 47 18.29 18.93 -4.15
CA VAL A 47 17.35 17.80 -4.27
C VAL A 47 16.43 17.72 -3.05
N THR A 48 16.98 17.92 -1.84
CA THR A 48 16.18 17.98 -0.61
C THR A 48 15.20 19.14 -0.64
N ALA A 49 15.64 20.34 -1.04
CA ALA A 49 14.76 21.50 -1.16
C ALA A 49 13.63 21.24 -2.17
N ILE A 50 13.94 20.68 -3.34
CA ILE A 50 12.93 20.29 -4.35
C ILE A 50 11.93 19.29 -3.76
N ARG A 51 12.40 18.26 -3.04
CA ARG A 51 11.53 17.25 -2.41
C ARG A 51 10.66 17.80 -1.28
N VAL A 52 11.16 18.79 -0.53
CA VAL A 52 10.37 19.48 0.51
C VAL A 52 9.33 20.40 -0.13
N MET A 53 9.69 21.11 -1.20
CA MET A 53 8.78 21.99 -1.93
C MET A 53 7.73 21.22 -2.74
N HIS A 54 8.02 19.99 -3.16
CA HIS A 54 7.11 19.12 -3.90
C HIS A 54 6.85 17.83 -3.13
N PRO A 55 6.00 17.89 -2.07
CA PRO A 55 5.64 16.69 -1.33
C PRO A 55 4.93 15.70 -2.26
N ILE A 56 5.26 14.41 -2.13
CA ILE A 56 4.56 13.34 -2.84
C ILE A 56 3.17 13.23 -2.21
N VAL A 57 2.19 13.89 -2.83
CA VAL A 57 0.78 13.68 -2.51
C VAL A 57 0.39 12.32 -3.08
N ARG A 58 0.01 11.39 -2.22
CA ARG A 58 -0.58 10.13 -2.67
C ARG A 58 -2.01 10.42 -3.08
N THR A 59 -2.34 10.05 -4.31
CA THR A 59 -3.71 10.06 -4.84
C THR A 59 -4.26 8.65 -4.84
N ASP A 60 -5.55 8.51 -5.12
CA ASP A 60 -6.14 7.20 -5.36
C ASP A 60 -5.40 6.46 -6.48
N SER A 61 -5.28 5.14 -6.31
CA SER A 61 -4.68 4.26 -7.29
C SER A 61 -5.27 2.85 -7.15
N PRO A 62 -5.01 1.94 -8.09
CA PRO A 62 -5.50 0.56 -8.03
C PRO A 62 -5.08 -0.23 -6.78
N VAL A 63 -4.11 0.26 -5.99
CA VAL A 63 -3.68 -0.38 -4.74
C VAL A 63 -3.86 0.52 -3.52
N SER A 64 -4.43 1.71 -3.68
CA SER A 64 -4.56 2.70 -2.60
C SER A 64 -5.89 3.45 -2.72
N PRO A 65 -6.97 2.91 -2.15
CA PRO A 65 -8.29 3.53 -2.15
C PRO A 65 -8.39 4.57 -1.03
N ILE A 66 -7.65 5.68 -1.17
CA ILE A 66 -7.50 6.71 -0.13
C ILE A 66 -8.84 7.36 0.16
N THR A 67 -9.47 7.91 -0.87
CA THR A 67 -10.71 8.67 -0.74
C THR A 67 -11.85 7.75 -0.28
N ALA A 68 -11.94 6.54 -0.82
CA ALA A 68 -12.94 5.56 -0.40
C ALA A 68 -12.82 5.18 1.08
N LEU A 69 -11.59 4.94 1.57
CA LEU A 69 -11.38 4.59 2.97
C LEU A 69 -11.65 5.77 3.91
N GLU A 70 -11.38 7.01 3.48
CA GLU A 70 -11.69 8.23 4.25
C GLU A 70 -13.19 8.46 4.44
N HIS A 71 -14.03 7.93 3.53
CA HIS A 71 -15.48 7.97 3.66
C HIS A 71 -16.07 6.87 4.55
N VAL A 72 -15.26 5.91 5.00
CA VAL A 72 -15.70 4.85 5.92
C VAL A 72 -15.82 5.41 7.35
N PRO A 73 -17.00 5.29 8.00
CA PRO A 73 -17.16 5.63 9.42
C PRO A 73 -16.10 4.97 10.30
N LYS A 74 -15.57 5.72 11.28
CA LYS A 74 -14.47 5.24 12.13
C LYS A 74 -14.82 3.97 12.90
N GLU A 75 -16.08 3.80 13.24
CA GLU A 75 -16.62 2.65 13.95
C GLU A 75 -16.57 1.38 13.08
N LEU A 76 -16.68 1.51 11.75
CA LEU A 76 -16.59 0.37 10.83
C LEU A 76 -15.14 -0.06 10.58
N LEU A 77 -14.16 0.83 10.72
CA LEU A 77 -12.75 0.50 10.46
C LEU A 77 -12.20 -0.61 11.37
N THR A 78 -12.82 -0.84 12.53
CA THR A 78 -12.49 -1.94 13.46
C THR A 78 -13.30 -3.21 13.23
N GLU A 79 -14.36 -3.14 12.42
CA GLU A 79 -15.22 -4.27 12.10
C GLU A 79 -14.64 -5.12 10.96
N PRO A 80 -14.97 -6.42 10.88
CA PRO A 80 -14.48 -7.29 9.81
C PRO A 80 -14.90 -6.79 8.42
N VAL A 81 -13.90 -6.55 7.58
CA VAL A 81 -14.05 -6.11 6.18
C VAL A 81 -13.95 -7.29 5.23
N PHE A 82 -14.56 -7.18 4.05
CA PHE A 82 -14.20 -7.95 2.85
C PHE A 82 -13.61 -6.98 1.82
N ASN A 83 -12.34 -7.17 1.44
CA ASN A 83 -11.63 -6.24 0.56
C ASN A 83 -11.16 -6.88 -0.74
N SER A 84 -11.03 -6.08 -1.80
CA SER A 84 -10.24 -6.47 -2.98
C SER A 84 -8.80 -6.75 -2.58
N TYR A 85 -8.19 -7.75 -3.20
CA TYR A 85 -6.87 -8.29 -2.84
C TYR A 85 -5.79 -7.22 -2.84
N GLU A 86 -5.82 -6.38 -3.86
CA GLU A 86 -4.92 -5.26 -4.15
C GLU A 86 -4.94 -4.20 -3.04
N PHE A 87 -6.07 -4.04 -2.34
CA PHE A 87 -6.23 -3.06 -1.27
C PHE A 87 -5.66 -3.52 0.08
N GLY A 88 -5.37 -4.82 0.24
CA GLY A 88 -4.98 -5.40 1.53
C GLY A 88 -3.74 -4.72 2.14
N GLY A 89 -2.73 -4.43 1.33
CA GLY A 89 -1.52 -3.73 1.78
C GLY A 89 -1.80 -2.30 2.28
N TYR A 90 -2.71 -1.59 1.62
CA TYR A 90 -3.09 -0.24 2.02
C TYR A 90 -3.91 -0.23 3.31
N LEU A 91 -4.81 -1.19 3.49
CA LEU A 91 -5.56 -1.36 4.73
C LEU A 91 -4.60 -1.58 5.91
N ILE A 92 -3.60 -2.45 5.76
CA ILE A 92 -2.55 -2.66 6.78
C ILE A 92 -1.82 -1.35 7.09
N PHE A 93 -1.41 -0.60 6.06
CA PHE A 93 -0.75 0.71 6.24
C PHE A 93 -1.62 1.69 7.04
N LYS A 94 -2.95 1.61 6.89
CA LYS A 94 -3.94 2.42 7.62
C LYS A 94 -4.41 1.80 8.94
N ARG A 95 -3.81 0.69 9.38
CA ARG A 95 -4.17 -0.07 10.59
C ARG A 95 -5.60 -0.64 10.58
N VAL A 96 -6.14 -0.89 9.40
CA VAL A 96 -7.37 -1.65 9.19
C VAL A 96 -6.97 -3.09 8.93
N LYS A 97 -7.59 -4.04 9.63
CA LYS A 97 -7.31 -5.47 9.43
C LYS A 97 -7.94 -5.94 8.12
N PRO A 98 -7.18 -6.29 7.08
CA PRO A 98 -7.77 -6.78 5.84
C PRO A 98 -8.30 -8.20 6.01
N PHE A 99 -9.22 -8.59 5.13
CA PHE A 99 -9.62 -9.98 4.93
C PHE A 99 -8.51 -10.79 4.27
N ILE A 100 -7.92 -10.21 3.23
CA ILE A 100 -6.83 -10.79 2.44
C ILE A 100 -5.84 -9.70 2.03
N ASP A 101 -4.57 -10.06 1.90
CA ASP A 101 -3.51 -9.18 1.39
C ASP A 101 -2.45 -9.97 0.61
N GLY A 102 -1.40 -9.29 0.17
CA GLY A 102 -0.32 -9.82 -0.67
C GLY A 102 0.43 -11.05 -0.12
N ARG A 103 0.20 -11.44 1.13
CA ARG A 103 0.77 -12.63 1.78
C ARG A 103 -0.11 -13.87 1.59
N ALA A 104 -0.63 -14.08 0.38
CA ALA A 104 -1.63 -15.12 0.08
C ALA A 104 -1.17 -16.53 0.47
N ASP A 105 0.13 -16.81 0.37
CA ASP A 105 0.79 -18.05 0.78
C ASP A 105 0.63 -18.38 2.27
N LEU A 106 0.39 -17.37 3.12
CA LEU A 106 0.17 -17.56 4.56
C LEU A 106 -1.27 -17.94 4.93
N TYR A 107 -2.22 -17.84 4.00
CA TYR A 107 -3.63 -18.09 4.28
C TYR A 107 -4.08 -19.53 4.00
N GLY A 108 -3.31 -20.26 3.19
CA GLY A 108 -3.63 -21.63 2.76
C GLY A 108 -4.63 -21.70 1.60
N ASP A 109 -4.51 -22.76 0.81
CA ASP A 109 -5.21 -22.92 -0.47
C ASP A 109 -6.73 -22.89 -0.34
N ASP A 110 -7.28 -23.49 0.72
CA ASP A 110 -8.72 -23.53 0.96
C ASP A 110 -9.30 -22.13 1.19
N PHE A 111 -8.59 -21.29 1.96
CA PHE A 111 -9.02 -19.92 2.21
C PHE A 111 -8.97 -19.09 0.94
N VAL A 112 -7.84 -19.16 0.21
CA VAL A 112 -7.65 -18.40 -1.03
C VAL A 112 -8.69 -18.82 -2.07
N SER A 113 -8.96 -20.12 -2.21
CA SER A 113 -9.99 -20.63 -3.13
C SER A 113 -11.39 -20.13 -2.76
N ALA A 114 -11.73 -20.13 -1.47
CA ALA A 114 -13.01 -19.60 -1.01
C ALA A 114 -13.13 -18.09 -1.25
N TYR A 115 -12.06 -17.33 -1.05
CA TYR A 115 -12.00 -15.91 -1.36
C TYR A 115 -12.18 -15.65 -2.86
N LEU A 116 -11.50 -16.41 -3.73
CA LEU A 116 -11.64 -16.27 -5.18
C LEU A 116 -13.05 -16.58 -5.65
N ALA A 117 -13.70 -17.63 -5.10
CA ALA A 117 -15.09 -17.93 -5.40
C ALA A 117 -16.02 -16.79 -4.95
N ALA A 118 -15.83 -16.23 -3.76
CA ALA A 118 -16.62 -15.09 -3.27
C ALA A 118 -16.35 -13.77 -4.02
N SER A 119 -15.18 -13.64 -4.64
CA SER A 119 -14.80 -12.49 -5.47
C SER A 119 -15.30 -12.62 -6.91
N ALA A 120 -15.56 -13.85 -7.35
CA ALA A 120 -16.37 -14.14 -8.52
C ALA A 120 -17.86 -13.86 -8.19
N PRO A 121 -18.75 -13.75 -9.20
CA PRO A 121 -20.18 -13.54 -8.97
C PRO A 121 -20.91 -14.79 -8.42
N ASP A 122 -20.34 -15.45 -7.40
CA ASP A 122 -20.94 -16.54 -6.63
C ASP A 122 -21.45 -16.01 -5.28
N ARG A 123 -22.74 -15.70 -5.28
CA ARG A 123 -23.46 -15.21 -4.10
C ARG A 123 -23.36 -16.17 -2.91
N THR A 124 -23.41 -17.47 -3.15
CA THR A 124 -23.42 -18.47 -2.08
C THR A 124 -22.06 -18.54 -1.41
N ALA A 125 -20.98 -18.45 -2.20
CA ALA A 125 -19.62 -18.36 -1.66
C ALA A 125 -19.44 -17.08 -0.83
N PHE A 126 -19.89 -15.94 -1.35
CA PHE A 126 -19.81 -14.65 -0.65
C PHE A 126 -20.60 -14.64 0.67
N GLU A 127 -21.88 -15.01 0.67
CA GLU A 127 -22.72 -15.02 1.88
C GLU A 127 -22.19 -16.00 2.95
N ARG A 128 -21.56 -17.10 2.53
CA ARG A 128 -20.88 -18.04 3.42
C ARG A 128 -19.68 -17.39 4.12
N LEU A 129 -18.85 -16.64 3.40
CA LEU A 129 -17.75 -15.89 4.01
C LEU A 129 -18.26 -14.78 4.92
N VAL A 130 -19.27 -14.03 4.48
CA VAL A 130 -19.89 -12.97 5.28
C VAL A 130 -20.39 -13.50 6.62
N THR A 131 -21.05 -14.66 6.60
CA THR A 131 -21.56 -15.30 7.82
C THR A 131 -20.42 -15.88 8.66
N LYS A 132 -19.49 -16.61 8.06
CA LYS A 132 -18.38 -17.27 8.78
C LYS A 132 -17.46 -16.27 9.47
N TYR A 133 -17.14 -15.16 8.81
CA TYR A 133 -16.18 -14.16 9.27
C TYR A 133 -16.86 -12.89 9.84
N GLN A 134 -18.20 -12.89 9.93
CA GLN A 134 -18.98 -11.78 10.47
C GLN A 134 -18.69 -10.45 9.77
N ILE A 135 -18.59 -10.49 8.44
CA ILE A 135 -18.23 -9.33 7.62
C ILE A 135 -19.32 -8.26 7.74
N ARG A 136 -18.91 -7.03 8.06
CA ARG A 136 -19.80 -5.89 8.32
C ARG A 136 -19.78 -4.85 7.20
N TRP A 137 -18.69 -4.79 6.44
CA TRP A 137 -18.52 -3.84 5.36
C TRP A 137 -17.57 -4.40 4.30
N THR A 138 -17.61 -3.83 3.10
CA THR A 138 -16.68 -4.17 2.02
C THR A 138 -16.03 -2.93 1.45
N ILE A 139 -14.83 -3.10 0.87
CA ILE A 139 -14.14 -2.10 0.06
C ILE A 139 -13.54 -2.80 -1.16
N LEU A 140 -14.11 -2.53 -2.33
CA LEU A 140 -13.89 -3.31 -3.53
C LEU A 140 -13.51 -2.41 -4.70
N HIS A 141 -12.83 -2.95 -5.70
CA HIS A 141 -12.66 -2.27 -6.97
C HIS A 141 -14.01 -1.90 -7.58
N ALA A 142 -14.11 -0.66 -8.08
CA ALA A 142 -15.25 -0.23 -8.86
C ALA A 142 -15.41 -1.13 -10.10
N GLY A 143 -16.64 -1.57 -10.40
CA GLY A 143 -16.94 -2.45 -11.53
C GLY A 143 -16.42 -3.90 -11.41
N SER A 144 -16.01 -4.33 -10.21
CA SER A 144 -15.70 -5.75 -9.97
C SER A 144 -16.99 -6.59 -9.94
N ALA A 145 -16.93 -7.84 -10.41
CA ALA A 145 -18.11 -8.71 -10.46
C ALA A 145 -18.76 -8.93 -9.08
N VAL A 146 -17.96 -8.99 -8.01
CA VAL A 146 -18.46 -9.06 -6.63
C VAL A 146 -19.16 -7.77 -6.20
N ALA A 147 -18.69 -6.59 -6.63
CA ALA A 147 -19.37 -5.33 -6.35
C ALA A 147 -20.74 -5.26 -7.04
N ASP A 148 -20.80 -5.60 -8.33
CA ASP A 148 -22.06 -5.65 -9.09
C ASP A 148 -23.07 -6.63 -8.47
N MET A 149 -22.57 -7.77 -7.98
CA MET A 149 -23.39 -8.73 -7.25
C MET A 149 -23.91 -8.17 -5.92
N ILE A 150 -23.06 -7.49 -5.14
CA ILE A 150 -23.45 -6.91 -3.85
C ILE A 150 -24.47 -5.77 -4.02
N ASP A 151 -24.36 -4.98 -5.10
CA ASP A 151 -25.33 -3.93 -5.45
C ASP A 151 -26.78 -4.48 -5.54
N ALA A 152 -26.95 -5.76 -5.88
CA ALA A 152 -28.24 -6.44 -5.97
C ALA A 152 -28.71 -7.10 -4.64
N LEU A 153 -27.90 -7.07 -3.57
CA LEU A 153 -28.25 -7.70 -2.29
C LEU A 153 -29.01 -6.72 -1.38
N PRO A 154 -30.16 -7.13 -0.80
CA PRO A 154 -30.99 -6.25 0.02
C PRO A 154 -30.37 -5.91 1.38
N ASP A 155 -29.46 -6.75 1.88
CA ASP A 155 -28.80 -6.59 3.18
C ASP A 155 -27.58 -5.64 3.12
N TRP A 156 -27.26 -5.11 1.94
CA TRP A 156 -26.10 -4.28 1.70
C TRP A 156 -26.50 -2.90 1.18
N ARG A 157 -25.86 -1.88 1.71
CA ARG A 157 -26.06 -0.49 1.30
C ARG A 157 -24.73 0.12 0.89
N ARG A 158 -24.66 0.65 -0.33
CA ARG A 158 -23.51 1.42 -0.80
C ARG A 158 -23.41 2.74 -0.04
N ILE A 159 -22.24 3.04 0.52
CA ILE A 159 -21.97 4.30 1.24
C ILE A 159 -20.97 5.20 0.52
N TYR A 160 -20.21 4.64 -0.43
CA TYR A 160 -19.26 5.38 -1.25
C TYR A 160 -19.04 4.67 -2.58
N ALA A 161 -18.78 5.44 -3.65
CA ALA A 161 -18.34 4.95 -4.95
C ALA A 161 -17.58 6.04 -5.71
N ASP A 162 -16.46 5.68 -6.31
CA ASP A 162 -15.74 6.46 -7.32
C ASP A 162 -15.29 5.55 -8.48
N ASP A 163 -14.35 6.01 -9.30
CA ASP A 163 -13.80 5.28 -10.44
C ASP A 163 -12.83 4.16 -10.03
N GLN A 164 -12.33 4.16 -8.80
CA GLN A 164 -11.34 3.20 -8.29
C GLN A 164 -11.95 2.17 -7.36
N ALA A 165 -12.85 2.59 -6.48
CA ALA A 165 -13.36 1.81 -5.38
C ALA A 165 -14.83 2.08 -5.05
N VAL A 166 -15.46 1.07 -4.45
CA VAL A 166 -16.82 1.11 -3.94
C VAL A 166 -16.87 0.49 -2.55
N VAL A 167 -17.68 1.08 -1.68
CA VAL A 167 -17.80 0.67 -0.28
C VAL A 167 -19.25 0.35 0.04
N TYR A 168 -19.46 -0.82 0.63
CA TYR A 168 -20.76 -1.26 1.11
C TYR A 168 -20.74 -1.49 2.61
N VAL A 169 -21.85 -1.20 3.27
CA VAL A 169 -22.09 -1.57 4.67
C VAL A 169 -23.26 -2.54 4.75
N ARG A 170 -23.15 -3.53 5.63
CA ARG A 170 -24.24 -4.46 5.89
C ARG A 170 -25.27 -3.82 6.81
N THR A 171 -26.49 -3.64 6.31
CA THR A 171 -27.66 -3.24 7.09
C THR A 171 -28.23 -4.47 7.76
N VAL A 172 -27.70 -4.83 8.94
CA VAL A 172 -28.35 -5.84 9.77
C VAL A 172 -29.67 -5.22 10.21
N ALA A 173 -30.81 -5.80 9.79
CA ALA A 173 -32.10 -5.44 10.37
C ALA A 173 -31.96 -5.56 11.89
N SER A 174 -32.08 -4.44 12.59
CA SER A 174 -32.10 -4.42 14.04
C SER A 174 -33.14 -5.42 14.49
N ARG A 175 -32.70 -6.53 15.08
CA ARG A 175 -33.59 -7.36 15.90
C ARG A 175 -34.05 -6.42 17.02
N THR A 176 -35.24 -5.87 16.87
CA THR A 176 -35.99 -5.28 17.96
C THR A 176 -36.11 -6.37 19.01
N VAL A 177 -35.29 -6.26 20.06
CA VAL A 177 -35.49 -7.02 21.29
C VAL A 177 -36.73 -6.41 21.90
N ALA A 178 -37.87 -7.07 21.69
CA ALA A 178 -39.05 -6.85 22.49
C ALA A 178 -38.80 -7.58 23.82
N ASP A 179 -38.48 -6.81 24.84
CA ASP A 179 -38.77 -7.14 26.23
C ASP A 179 -40.12 -6.51 26.61
#